data_AF-A0A1B8FR11-F1
#
_entry.id   AF-A0A1B8FR11-F1
#
_cell.length_a   1.000
_cell.length_b   1.000
_cell.length_c   1.000
_cell.angle_alpha   90.00
_cell.angle_beta   90.00
_cell.angle_gamma   90.00
#
_symmetry.space_group_name_H-M   'P 1'
#
loop_
_entity.id
_entity.type
_entity.pdbx_description
1 polymer ?
#
loop_
_entity_poly.entity_id
_entity_poly.type
_entity_poly.pdbx_seq_one_letter_code
_entity_poly.pdbx_strand_id
1 'polypeptide(L)'
;MTIMIATGLYGQEILHDEHHGLYEHIVALGKVLFDQQKAAGSTHGYVFCFEPGIIFPLFFVAIKCRHPLIQRQAIALLETADHQEGTWESFGAAKVAEFVMGIEEENLPQGAGSEQGGATAAAAVAAAGTGAVAVAANGTAVADVAANGTAVAGAEEVEDPNKLDLAGVFGTAVALQGGDIQQDVLFTKSAVGSLENKTPAAPPAGFQALEPSSFKINLAEGADALTLQNVDYVIDAASPNIVGLDIANGQIGKLCTETNIFIIDKALGELEFEADENELTLTVTNMNGEWGIFVPVAAANAAAAAAGGDAAAVAAAAAAAAEAAAGEEGETDVAGKFNTAIATPAENQKTDILFTGNEAGNLEVEVNATAANAVAVVNGKPSGNPPTGFLFVDPQSFKISTKSATAATDVVKVDYIFSAAILAAVDPTQGRIGKLDVATNEFVIDGVGEFEFEAEEKEWSLTVPNLNGEWAILIPQAAVL
;
A
#
# COMPACT_ATOMS: atom_id res chain seq x y z
N MET A 1 4.66 -1.37 -31.00
CA MET A 1 3.37 -2.00 -30.63
C MET A 1 3.35 -3.52 -30.80
N THR A 2 4.00 -4.11 -31.81
CA THR A 2 3.99 -5.58 -32.02
C THR A 2 4.37 -6.40 -30.79
N ILE A 3 5.46 -6.03 -30.10
CA ILE A 3 5.90 -6.74 -28.89
C ILE A 3 4.86 -6.63 -27.76
N MET A 4 4.41 -5.40 -27.45
CA MET A 4 3.42 -5.15 -26.39
C MET A 4 2.11 -5.93 -26.59
N ILE A 5 1.65 -6.07 -27.83
CA ILE A 5 0.43 -6.85 -28.13
C ILE A 5 0.69 -8.36 -27.96
N ALA A 6 1.87 -8.84 -28.38
CA ALA A 6 2.23 -10.25 -28.30
C ALA A 6 2.46 -10.71 -26.85
N THR A 7 3.01 -9.84 -25.98
CA THR A 7 3.37 -10.19 -24.60
C THR A 7 2.35 -9.72 -23.56
N GLY A 8 1.44 -8.80 -23.88
CA GLY A 8 0.48 -8.23 -22.93
C GLY A 8 -0.72 -9.11 -22.56
N LEU A 9 -0.94 -10.23 -23.26
CA LEU A 9 -2.11 -11.11 -23.03
C LEU A 9 -1.86 -12.22 -21.99
N TYR A 10 -0.60 -12.55 -21.72
CA TYR A 10 -0.19 -13.58 -20.79
C TYR A 10 1.01 -13.03 -20.04
N GLY A 11 0.86 -12.69 -18.75
CA GLY A 11 1.88 -12.00 -17.91
C GLY A 11 3.17 -12.81 -17.63
N GLN A 12 3.66 -13.56 -18.61
CA GLN A 12 4.87 -14.36 -18.55
C GLN A 12 6.05 -13.60 -19.17
N GLU A 13 7.00 -13.16 -18.34
CA GLU A 13 8.18 -12.37 -18.75
C GLU A 13 9.10 -13.12 -19.75
N ILE A 14 9.23 -14.43 -19.58
CA ILE A 14 8.95 -15.40 -20.64
C ILE A 14 9.14 -14.99 -22.11
N LEU A 15 8.03 -14.50 -22.64
CA LEU A 15 7.75 -14.33 -24.07
C LEU A 15 8.59 -13.24 -24.73
N HIS A 16 9.21 -12.36 -23.94
CA HIS A 16 10.08 -11.29 -24.44
C HIS A 16 11.35 -11.81 -25.14
N ASP A 17 11.80 -13.03 -24.81
CA ASP A 17 13.01 -13.63 -25.40
C ASP A 17 12.85 -13.94 -26.90
N GLU A 18 11.62 -14.24 -27.33
CA GLU A 18 11.30 -14.52 -28.73
C GLU A 18 11.39 -13.26 -29.62
N HIS A 19 11.51 -12.08 -29.01
CA HIS A 19 11.47 -10.79 -29.69
C HIS A 19 12.79 -10.01 -29.64
N HIS A 20 13.91 -10.64 -29.24
CA HIS A 20 15.23 -9.98 -29.14
C HIS A 20 15.63 -9.21 -30.40
N GLY A 21 15.38 -9.75 -31.60
CA GLY A 21 15.70 -9.06 -32.86
C GLY A 21 14.86 -7.79 -33.10
N LEU A 22 13.62 -7.72 -32.58
CA LEU A 22 12.80 -6.51 -32.63
C LEU A 22 13.29 -5.46 -31.62
N TYR A 23 13.76 -5.90 -30.45
CA TYR A 23 14.39 -5.03 -29.46
C TYR A 23 15.69 -4.40 -29.99
N GLU A 24 16.56 -5.21 -30.61
CA GLU A 24 17.78 -4.70 -31.26
C GLU A 24 17.45 -3.66 -32.34
N HIS A 25 16.40 -3.89 -33.12
CA HIS A 25 15.96 -2.94 -34.14
C HIS A 25 15.47 -1.61 -33.54
N ILE A 26 14.77 -1.63 -32.40
CA ILE A 26 14.36 -0.41 -31.69
C ILE A 26 15.58 0.39 -31.23
N VAL A 27 16.58 -0.28 -30.63
CA VAL A 27 17.84 0.37 -30.19
C VAL A 27 18.62 0.94 -31.37
N ALA A 28 18.71 0.20 -32.48
CA ALA A 28 19.37 0.65 -33.70
C ALA A 28 18.70 1.91 -34.29
N LEU A 29 17.36 1.94 -34.35
CA LEU A 29 16.62 3.11 -34.80
C LEU A 29 16.78 4.30 -33.85
N GLY A 30 16.72 4.07 -32.53
CA GLY A 30 16.98 5.09 -31.52
C GLY A 30 18.36 5.72 -31.71
N LYS A 31 19.41 4.91 -31.90
CA LYS A 31 20.76 5.40 -32.17
C LYS A 31 20.82 6.25 -33.44
N VAL A 32 20.18 5.85 -34.52
CA VAL A 32 20.13 6.63 -35.77
C VAL A 32 19.45 7.98 -35.56
N LEU A 33 18.36 8.02 -34.79
CA LEU A 33 17.65 9.27 -34.48
C LEU A 33 18.52 10.24 -33.67
N PHE A 34 19.21 9.75 -32.64
CA PHE A 34 20.13 10.56 -31.84
C PHE A 34 21.34 11.04 -32.64
N ASP A 35 21.93 10.17 -33.46
CA ASP A 35 23.03 10.54 -34.35
C ASP A 35 22.60 11.64 -35.35
N GLN A 36 21.36 11.59 -35.87
CA GLN A 36 20.79 12.62 -36.74
C GLN A 36 20.53 13.94 -36.00
N GLN A 37 19.97 13.90 -34.79
CA GLN A 37 19.76 15.08 -33.96
C GLN A 37 21.08 15.79 -33.64
N LYS A 38 22.11 15.01 -33.29
CA LYS A 38 23.46 15.50 -33.03
C LYS A 38 24.12 16.09 -34.28
N ALA A 39 23.94 15.45 -35.44
CA ALA A 39 24.48 15.93 -36.72
C ALA A 39 23.76 17.19 -37.25
N ALA A 40 22.49 17.38 -36.91
CA ALA A 40 21.72 18.57 -37.28
C ALA A 40 22.16 19.86 -36.57
N GLY A 41 23.14 19.78 -35.65
CA GLY A 41 23.70 20.95 -34.98
C GLY A 41 22.75 21.57 -33.95
N SER A 42 21.69 20.86 -33.54
CA SER A 42 20.89 21.20 -32.36
C SER A 42 21.75 21.00 -31.11
N THR A 43 22.62 21.98 -30.86
CA THR A 43 23.29 22.23 -29.58
C THR A 43 22.35 23.02 -28.69
N HIS A 44 21.14 22.52 -28.48
CA HIS A 44 20.16 23.12 -27.60
C HIS A 44 19.90 22.10 -26.49
N GLY A 45 20.22 22.49 -25.25
CA GLY A 45 20.00 21.66 -24.07
C GLY A 45 18.52 21.30 -23.88
N TYR A 46 18.29 20.35 -22.98
CA TYR A 46 17.00 19.90 -22.48
C TYR A 46 15.78 20.16 -23.40
N VAL A 47 15.41 19.15 -24.17
CA VAL A 47 14.25 19.23 -25.06
C VAL A 47 13.01 18.71 -24.34
N PHE A 48 12.03 19.56 -24.09
CA PHE A 48 10.70 19.17 -23.62
C PHE A 48 9.74 19.00 -24.80
N CYS A 49 9.10 17.84 -24.92
CA CYS A 49 8.07 17.55 -25.91
C CYS A 49 6.83 16.95 -25.24
N PHE A 50 5.64 17.41 -25.62
CA PHE A 50 4.39 16.87 -25.07
C PHE A 50 3.99 15.53 -25.70
N GLU A 51 4.43 15.27 -26.93
CA GLU A 51 4.14 14.02 -27.65
C GLU A 51 5.07 12.89 -27.20
N PRO A 52 4.58 11.64 -27.10
CA PRO A 52 5.41 10.48 -26.82
C PRO A 52 6.40 10.26 -27.98
N GLY A 53 7.66 10.02 -27.63
CA GLY A 53 8.76 9.86 -28.58
C GLY A 53 9.53 8.55 -28.36
N ILE A 54 10.84 8.67 -28.22
CA ILE A 54 11.79 7.56 -28.15
C ILE A 54 12.10 7.09 -26.72
N ILE A 55 11.78 7.89 -25.69
CA ILE A 55 12.07 7.54 -24.28
C ILE A 55 11.30 6.29 -23.87
N PHE A 56 9.97 6.27 -24.06
CA PHE A 56 9.17 5.10 -23.69
C PHE A 56 9.59 3.81 -24.43
N PRO A 57 9.80 3.81 -25.77
CA PRO A 57 10.32 2.64 -26.48
C PRO A 57 11.67 2.13 -25.95
N LEU A 58 12.61 3.02 -25.63
CA LEU A 58 13.92 2.62 -25.10
C LEU A 58 13.84 2.12 -23.67
N PHE A 59 13.04 2.78 -22.82
CA PHE A 59 12.76 2.31 -21.47
C PHE A 59 12.13 0.92 -21.48
N PHE A 60 11.15 0.69 -22.34
CA PHE A 60 10.52 -0.62 -22.51
C PHE A 60 11.50 -1.70 -22.96
N VAL A 61 12.46 -1.37 -23.84
CA VAL A 61 13.57 -2.29 -24.16
C VAL A 61 14.39 -2.59 -22.92
N ALA A 62 14.76 -1.56 -22.15
CA ALA A 62 15.65 -1.68 -21.02
C ALA A 62 15.06 -2.46 -19.83
N ILE A 63 13.74 -2.48 -19.63
CA ILE A 63 13.11 -3.22 -18.52
C ILE A 63 12.48 -4.58 -18.92
N LYS A 64 12.31 -4.86 -20.21
CA LYS A 64 11.68 -6.11 -20.69
C LYS A 64 12.61 -7.02 -21.48
N CYS A 65 13.68 -6.49 -22.07
CA CYS A 65 14.60 -7.30 -22.86
C CYS A 65 15.60 -8.02 -21.95
N ARG A 66 15.49 -9.34 -21.84
CA ARG A 66 16.41 -10.18 -21.05
C ARG A 66 17.74 -10.50 -21.76
N HIS A 67 18.17 -9.63 -22.68
CA HIS A 67 19.46 -9.75 -23.38
C HIS A 67 20.44 -8.67 -22.87
N PRO A 68 21.50 -9.06 -22.11
CA PRO A 68 22.32 -8.11 -21.34
C PRO A 68 22.96 -6.98 -22.15
N LEU A 69 23.35 -7.25 -23.40
CA LEU A 69 23.96 -6.23 -24.28
C LEU A 69 22.94 -5.22 -24.82
N ILE A 70 21.73 -5.67 -25.16
CA ILE A 70 20.69 -4.81 -25.75
C ILE A 70 20.14 -3.87 -24.66
N GLN A 71 19.98 -4.42 -23.45
CA GLN A 71 19.56 -3.68 -22.26
C GLN A 71 20.53 -2.52 -21.95
N ARG A 72 21.83 -2.81 -21.85
CA ARG A 72 22.87 -1.79 -21.62
C ARG A 72 22.92 -0.73 -22.72
N GLN A 73 22.72 -1.11 -23.98
CA GLN A 73 22.68 -0.16 -25.09
C GLN A 73 21.47 0.77 -25.01
N ALA A 74 20.30 0.24 -24.63
CA ALA A 74 19.10 1.06 -24.44
C ALA A 74 19.26 2.05 -23.27
N ILE A 75 19.83 1.61 -22.14
CA ILE A 75 20.16 2.47 -20.99
C ILE A 75 21.13 3.58 -21.42
N ALA A 76 22.22 3.24 -22.10
CA ALA A 76 23.20 4.23 -22.54
C ALA A 76 22.60 5.27 -23.51
N LEU A 77 21.64 4.88 -24.35
CA LEU A 77 20.92 5.83 -25.20
C LEU A 77 20.04 6.77 -24.36
N LEU A 78 19.32 6.25 -23.36
CA LEU A 78 18.50 7.06 -22.44
C LEU A 78 19.36 8.07 -21.65
N GLU A 79 20.51 7.66 -21.12
CA GLU A 79 21.41 8.57 -20.38
C GLU A 79 21.97 9.70 -21.24
N THR A 80 22.04 9.51 -22.56
CA THR A 80 22.58 10.52 -23.50
C THR A 80 21.51 11.37 -24.18
N ALA A 81 20.24 11.10 -23.94
CA ALA A 81 19.13 11.72 -24.65
C ALA A 81 18.84 13.17 -24.19
N ASP A 82 19.05 13.48 -22.89
CA ASP A 82 18.85 14.82 -22.27
C ASP A 82 17.52 15.48 -22.72
N HIS A 83 16.41 14.73 -22.57
CA HIS A 83 15.09 15.09 -23.12
C HIS A 83 13.96 14.63 -22.17
N GLN A 84 12.83 15.36 -22.13
CA GLN A 84 11.56 14.94 -21.52
C GLN A 84 10.38 14.83 -22.51
N GLU A 85 9.67 13.69 -22.48
CA GLU A 85 8.49 13.35 -23.28
C GLU A 85 7.25 13.23 -22.40
N GLY A 86 6.45 14.29 -22.29
CA GLY A 86 5.35 14.36 -21.34
C GLY A 86 5.86 14.17 -19.91
N THR A 87 5.42 13.11 -19.24
CA THR A 87 5.87 12.75 -17.88
C THR A 87 7.15 11.90 -17.87
N TRP A 88 7.69 11.53 -19.03
CA TRP A 88 8.89 10.67 -19.14
C TRP A 88 10.15 11.51 -19.26
N GLU A 89 11.01 11.48 -18.25
CA GLU A 89 12.35 12.08 -18.30
C GLU A 89 13.38 10.98 -18.61
N SER A 90 14.29 11.27 -19.55
CA SER A 90 15.24 10.29 -20.10
C SER A 90 16.22 9.71 -19.09
N PHE A 91 16.79 10.54 -18.22
CA PHE A 91 17.78 10.15 -17.23
C PHE A 91 17.16 9.34 -16.09
N GLY A 92 15.99 9.77 -15.59
CA GLY A 92 15.17 9.06 -14.61
C GLY A 92 14.74 7.69 -15.15
N ALA A 93 14.30 7.62 -16.41
CA ALA A 93 14.02 6.35 -17.07
C ALA A 93 15.26 5.45 -17.14
N ALA A 94 16.45 6.00 -17.39
CA ALA A 94 17.70 5.25 -17.37
C ALA A 94 18.02 4.70 -15.97
N LYS A 95 17.88 5.50 -14.90
CA LYS A 95 18.18 5.08 -13.52
C LYS A 95 17.25 3.97 -13.03
N VAL A 96 15.96 4.06 -13.36
CA VAL A 96 15.00 2.98 -13.08
C VAL A 96 15.40 1.71 -13.84
N ALA A 97 15.78 1.83 -15.11
CA ALA A 97 16.19 0.68 -15.92
C ALA A 97 17.52 0.05 -15.44
N GLU A 98 18.49 0.85 -14.97
CA GLU A 98 19.72 0.36 -14.35
C GLU A 98 19.43 -0.45 -13.09
N PHE A 99 18.50 0.01 -12.26
CA PHE A 99 18.07 -0.73 -11.07
C PHE A 99 17.44 -2.08 -11.43
N VAL A 100 16.54 -2.11 -12.42
CA VAL A 100 15.92 -3.36 -12.90
C VAL A 100 16.98 -4.32 -13.44
N MET A 101 17.90 -3.85 -14.29
CA MET A 101 19.02 -4.66 -14.79
C MET A 101 19.90 -5.19 -13.64
N GLY A 102 20.15 -4.38 -12.61
CA GLY A 102 20.90 -4.78 -11.42
C GLY A 102 20.26 -5.95 -10.69
N ILE A 103 18.94 -5.93 -10.51
CA ILE A 103 18.18 -7.04 -9.90
C ILE A 103 18.24 -8.30 -10.79
N GLU A 104 18.05 -8.15 -12.10
CA GLU A 104 18.08 -9.27 -13.05
C GLU A 104 19.46 -9.95 -13.09
N GLU A 105 20.54 -9.17 -12.94
CA GLU A 105 21.91 -9.67 -12.96
C GLU A 105 22.46 -10.11 -11.60
N GLU A 106 21.78 -9.84 -10.47
CA GLU A 106 22.22 -10.16 -9.10
C GLU A 106 22.41 -11.67 -8.86
N ASN A 107 21.74 -12.52 -9.65
CA ASN A 107 21.77 -13.98 -9.53
C ASN A 107 22.45 -14.70 -10.72
N LEU A 108 23.08 -13.97 -11.65
CA LEU A 108 23.82 -14.56 -12.77
C LEU A 108 25.28 -14.80 -12.37
N PRO A 109 25.85 -15.99 -12.62
CA PRO A 109 27.27 -16.21 -12.39
C PRO A 109 28.06 -15.23 -13.27
N GLN A 110 28.87 -14.39 -12.64
CA GLN A 110 29.78 -13.46 -13.31
C GLN A 110 30.67 -14.24 -14.28
N GLY A 111 30.31 -14.20 -15.57
CA GLY A 111 31.03 -14.88 -16.65
C GLY A 111 30.22 -15.75 -17.61
N ALA A 112 28.90 -15.92 -17.45
CA ALA A 112 28.08 -16.63 -18.44
C ALA A 112 27.63 -15.72 -19.59
N GLY A 113 28.56 -15.35 -20.47
CA GLY A 113 28.27 -14.54 -21.65
C GLY A 113 29.49 -14.07 -22.44
N SER A 114 30.58 -14.83 -22.44
CA SER A 114 31.67 -14.61 -23.39
C SER A 114 31.74 -15.78 -24.38
N GLU A 115 30.95 -15.70 -25.45
CA GLU A 115 31.32 -16.34 -26.71
C GLU A 115 31.63 -15.26 -27.75
N GLN A 116 32.77 -15.45 -28.40
CA GLN A 116 33.59 -14.47 -29.10
C GLN A 116 33.17 -14.22 -30.55
N GLY A 117 33.51 -13.02 -31.04
CA GLY A 117 34.04 -12.80 -32.40
C GLY A 117 33.69 -11.41 -32.96
N GLY A 118 34.61 -10.51 -33.33
CA GLY A 118 36.07 -10.48 -33.34
C GLY A 118 36.59 -9.18 -33.99
N ALA A 119 37.87 -8.84 -33.75
CA ALA A 119 38.74 -7.89 -34.48
C ALA A 119 38.38 -6.37 -34.45
N THR A 120 39.27 -5.37 -34.30
CA THR A 120 40.73 -5.23 -34.05
C THR A 120 41.04 -3.73 -33.82
N ALA A 121 42.23 -3.44 -33.26
CA ALA A 121 43.03 -2.18 -33.24
C ALA A 121 42.95 -1.36 -31.93
N ALA A 122 43.95 -1.46 -31.03
CA ALA A 122 45.27 -0.80 -31.02
C ALA A 122 45.17 0.65 -30.46
N ALA A 123 45.99 1.17 -29.55
CA ALA A 123 47.24 0.74 -28.91
C ALA A 123 47.55 1.66 -27.70
N ALA A 124 48.31 1.12 -26.72
CA ALA A 124 49.45 1.67 -25.96
C ALA A 124 49.35 3.07 -25.28
N VAL A 125 49.89 3.33 -24.07
CA VAL A 125 51.27 3.21 -23.56
C VAL A 125 51.19 3.45 -22.02
N ALA A 126 51.66 2.54 -21.15
CA ALA A 126 52.90 2.57 -20.34
C ALA A 126 53.05 3.78 -19.36
N ALA A 127 53.66 3.74 -18.16
CA ALA A 127 54.39 2.77 -17.35
C ALA A 127 54.48 3.37 -15.90
N ALA A 128 54.36 2.56 -14.84
CA ALA A 128 55.43 2.12 -13.92
C ALA A 128 55.92 3.11 -12.82
N GLY A 129 56.08 2.57 -11.59
CA GLY A 129 56.96 3.10 -10.53
C GLY A 129 56.36 3.05 -9.11
N THR A 130 56.23 1.87 -8.49
CA THR A 130 57.12 1.31 -7.44
C THR A 130 57.34 2.17 -6.18
N GLY A 131 56.96 1.63 -5.03
CA GLY A 131 57.40 2.13 -3.72
C GLY A 131 56.69 1.45 -2.54
N ALA A 132 57.03 0.18 -2.28
CA ALA A 132 56.57 -0.54 -1.09
C ALA A 132 57.42 -0.19 0.14
N VAL A 133 56.77 0.08 1.28
CA VAL A 133 57.30 -0.23 2.61
C VAL A 133 56.15 -0.86 3.41
N ALA A 134 56.35 -2.12 3.79
CA ALA A 134 55.44 -2.90 4.61
C ALA A 134 55.84 -2.81 6.09
N VAL A 135 54.86 -2.64 6.97
CA VAL A 135 54.86 -3.18 8.34
C VAL A 135 53.45 -3.71 8.64
N ALA A 136 53.35 -5.03 8.72
CA ALA A 136 52.21 -5.82 9.22
C ALA A 136 52.07 -5.72 10.75
N ALA A 137 51.04 -6.19 11.45
CA ALA A 137 49.61 -6.45 11.27
C ALA A 137 49.09 -6.96 12.64
N ASN A 138 47.93 -6.50 13.11
CA ASN A 138 46.91 -7.20 13.94
C ASN A 138 45.97 -6.13 14.54
N GLY A 139 44.64 -6.15 14.44
CA GLY A 139 43.71 -7.13 13.90
C GLY A 139 42.44 -7.13 14.77
N THR A 140 41.37 -6.46 14.32
CA THR A 140 39.95 -6.82 14.51
C THR A 140 39.10 -5.86 13.68
N ALA A 141 38.51 -6.38 12.61
CA ALA A 141 37.70 -5.66 11.65
C ALA A 141 36.24 -5.53 12.13
N VAL A 142 35.69 -4.33 11.95
CA VAL A 142 34.25 -4.03 12.00
C VAL A 142 33.72 -4.18 10.57
N ALA A 143 32.63 -4.91 10.41
CA ALA A 143 32.02 -5.20 9.11
C ALA A 143 31.15 -4.01 8.64
N ASP A 144 31.44 -3.55 7.43
CA ASP A 144 30.59 -2.68 6.61
C ASP A 144 29.23 -3.33 6.34
N VAL A 145 28.15 -2.56 6.52
CA VAL A 145 26.80 -2.92 6.08
C VAL A 145 26.47 -2.04 4.88
N ALA A 146 26.32 -2.71 3.72
CA ALA A 146 25.93 -2.14 2.45
C ALA A 146 24.48 -1.63 2.49
N ALA A 147 24.29 -0.37 2.12
CA ALA A 147 22.99 0.27 1.97
C ALA A 147 22.47 0.01 0.55
N ASN A 148 21.32 -0.67 0.48
CA ASN A 148 20.54 -0.85 -0.75
C ASN A 148 19.36 0.12 -0.64
N GLY A 149 19.37 1.20 -1.43
CA GLY A 149 18.35 2.25 -1.41
C GLY A 149 17.86 2.52 -2.82
N THR A 150 16.62 2.10 -3.08
CA THR A 150 15.89 2.33 -4.32
C THR A 150 15.25 3.72 -4.27
N ALA A 151 15.65 4.61 -5.18
CA ALA A 151 15.10 5.95 -5.31
C ALA A 151 13.77 5.92 -6.09
N VAL A 152 12.75 6.59 -5.55
CA VAL A 152 11.52 6.94 -6.26
C VAL A 152 11.67 8.41 -6.65
N ALA A 153 11.65 8.69 -7.96
CA ALA A 153 11.84 10.00 -8.53
C ALA A 153 10.57 10.86 -8.42
N GLY A 154 10.62 11.93 -7.62
CA GLY A 154 9.79 13.12 -7.74
C GLY A 154 10.59 14.21 -8.46
N ALA A 155 9.91 15.14 -9.14
CA ALA A 155 10.53 16.20 -9.94
C ALA A 155 11.61 16.98 -9.14
N GLU A 156 12.81 17.12 -9.70
CA GLU A 156 13.86 17.95 -9.09
C GLU A 156 13.44 19.43 -9.15
N GLU A 157 12.88 19.92 -8.05
CA GLU A 157 12.97 21.34 -7.71
C GLU A 157 14.46 21.73 -7.64
N VAL A 158 14.77 22.96 -8.04
CA VAL A 158 16.12 23.51 -7.87
C VAL A 158 16.48 23.40 -6.39
N GLU A 159 17.41 22.51 -6.02
CA GLU A 159 17.79 22.30 -4.62
C GLU A 159 18.11 23.65 -3.97
N ASP A 160 17.24 24.09 -3.05
CA ASP A 160 17.52 25.24 -2.20
C ASP A 160 18.79 24.88 -1.41
N PRO A 161 19.90 25.65 -1.54
CA PRO A 161 21.15 25.34 -0.84
C PRO A 161 21.02 25.36 0.69
N ASN A 162 19.85 25.72 1.24
CA ASN A 162 19.53 25.67 2.66
C ASN A 162 18.48 24.59 3.03
N LYS A 163 18.20 23.64 2.14
CA LYS A 163 17.38 22.44 2.39
C LYS A 163 18.24 21.17 2.21
N LEU A 164 17.98 20.17 3.05
CA LEU A 164 18.67 18.88 3.02
C LEU A 164 17.65 17.75 3.15
N ASP A 165 17.50 16.96 2.10
CA ASP A 165 16.64 15.78 2.09
C ASP A 165 17.39 14.54 2.62
N LEU A 166 16.82 13.90 3.63
CA LEU A 166 17.38 12.75 4.34
C LEU A 166 16.45 11.54 4.19
N ALA A 167 16.99 10.40 3.81
CA ALA A 167 16.23 9.15 3.82
C ALA A 167 16.16 8.58 5.26
N GLY A 168 14.95 8.44 5.79
CA GLY A 168 14.66 7.82 7.08
C GLY A 168 14.36 6.32 6.96
N VAL A 169 14.79 5.55 7.96
CA VAL A 169 14.38 4.15 8.14
C VAL A 169 13.73 3.99 9.51
N PHE A 170 12.48 3.53 9.54
CA PHE A 170 11.79 3.25 10.81
C PHE A 170 12.64 2.32 11.69
N GLY A 171 12.77 2.66 12.97
CA GLY A 171 13.62 1.92 13.91
C GLY A 171 15.03 2.51 14.06
N THR A 172 15.49 3.32 13.11
CA THR A 172 16.86 3.82 13.05
C THR A 172 16.89 5.33 13.30
N ALA A 173 17.77 5.78 14.18
CA ALA A 173 17.95 7.21 14.43
C ALA A 173 18.63 7.87 13.23
N VAL A 174 18.06 8.99 12.76
CA VAL A 174 18.63 9.84 11.73
C VAL A 174 19.34 11.01 12.42
N ALA A 175 20.59 11.29 12.04
CA ALA A 175 21.35 12.40 12.60
C ALA A 175 20.94 13.71 11.92
N LEU A 176 20.40 14.65 12.70
CA LEU A 176 20.05 15.99 12.24
C LEU A 176 21.19 16.97 12.53
N GLN A 177 21.39 17.93 11.63
CA GLN A 177 22.42 18.95 11.70
C GLN A 177 21.85 20.24 12.32
N GLY A 178 22.70 20.98 13.03
CA GLY A 178 22.38 22.36 13.43
C GLY A 178 22.74 23.36 12.32
N GLY A 179 22.41 24.64 12.54
CA GLY A 179 22.83 25.73 11.65
C GLY A 179 21.73 26.40 10.85
N ASP A 180 20.46 26.22 11.24
CA ASP A 180 19.29 26.85 10.61
C ASP A 180 19.09 26.40 9.14
N ILE A 181 19.30 25.11 8.91
CA ILE A 181 19.11 24.41 7.64
C ILE A 181 17.83 23.59 7.74
N GLN A 182 16.95 23.71 6.75
CA GLN A 182 15.75 22.86 6.65
C GLN A 182 16.18 21.43 6.35
N GLN A 183 15.66 20.46 7.10
CA GLN A 183 16.02 19.06 6.96
C GLN A 183 14.77 18.21 6.90
N ASP A 184 14.48 17.67 5.72
CA ASP A 184 13.29 16.89 5.47
C ASP A 184 13.69 15.41 5.56
N VAL A 185 13.10 14.67 6.51
CA VAL A 185 13.41 13.25 6.71
C VAL A 185 12.28 12.41 6.15
N LEU A 186 12.46 11.88 4.95
CA LEU A 186 11.46 11.06 4.28
C LEU A 186 11.52 9.61 4.75
N PHE A 187 10.44 9.13 5.37
CA PHE A 187 10.27 7.73 5.71
C PHE A 187 9.37 7.04 4.68
N THR A 188 9.95 6.25 3.79
CA THR A 188 9.18 5.44 2.85
C THR A 188 8.63 4.18 3.53
N LYS A 189 7.51 3.66 3.00
CA LYS A 189 6.82 2.46 3.51
C LYS A 189 7.79 1.27 3.60
N SER A 190 8.34 1.02 4.77
CA SER A 190 9.15 -0.17 5.01
C SER A 190 8.25 -1.39 5.16
N ALA A 191 8.57 -2.47 4.46
CA ALA A 191 7.91 -3.77 4.60
C ALA A 191 8.01 -4.36 6.03
N VAL A 192 8.89 -3.83 6.89
CA VAL A 192 9.03 -4.28 8.29
C VAL A 192 9.73 -3.19 9.13
N GLY A 193 9.06 -2.67 10.16
CA GLY A 193 9.70 -1.73 11.12
C GLY A 193 8.87 -1.48 12.38
N SER A 194 9.48 -1.67 13.55
CA SER A 194 8.88 -1.64 14.89
C SER A 194 8.58 -0.23 15.46
N LEU A 195 8.61 0.81 14.63
CA LEU A 195 8.25 2.20 15.00
C LEU A 195 6.87 2.64 14.49
N GLU A 196 6.25 1.80 13.67
CA GLU A 196 4.86 1.88 13.26
C GLU A 196 4.00 1.22 14.35
N ASN A 197 3.16 1.98 15.05
CA ASN A 197 2.18 1.39 15.94
C ASN A 197 1.00 0.88 15.10
N LYS A 198 1.03 -0.42 14.81
CA LYS A 198 0.01 -1.15 14.02
C LYS A 198 -1.29 -1.42 14.79
N THR A 199 -1.37 -0.93 16.03
CA THR A 199 -2.55 -0.98 16.90
C THR A 199 -2.78 0.41 17.53
N PRO A 200 -3.04 1.44 16.72
CA PRO A 200 -3.25 2.79 17.23
C PRO A 200 -4.52 2.86 18.10
N ALA A 201 -4.59 3.89 18.95
CA ALA A 201 -5.82 4.24 19.65
C ALA A 201 -6.95 4.52 18.62
N ALA A 202 -8.20 4.31 19.04
CA ALA A 202 -9.35 4.49 18.15
C ALA A 202 -9.39 5.92 17.56
N PRO A 203 -9.86 6.07 16.30
CA PRO A 203 -10.03 7.38 15.70
C PRO A 203 -10.91 8.32 16.56
N PRO A 204 -10.65 9.63 16.54
CA PRO A 204 -11.48 10.60 17.25
C PRO A 204 -12.94 10.54 16.74
N ALA A 205 -13.90 10.87 17.61
CA ALA A 205 -15.31 10.87 17.23
C ALA A 205 -15.55 11.79 16.02
N GLY A 206 -16.22 11.27 14.98
CA GLY A 206 -16.49 11.99 13.73
C GLY A 206 -15.38 11.87 12.67
N PHE A 207 -14.33 11.11 12.94
CA PHE A 207 -13.21 10.87 12.04
C PHE A 207 -12.99 9.38 11.78
N GLN A 208 -12.56 9.06 10.57
CA GLN A 208 -12.03 7.74 10.19
C GLN A 208 -10.52 7.85 10.01
N ALA A 209 -9.75 6.83 10.39
CA ALA A 209 -8.32 6.81 10.09
C ALA A 209 -8.10 6.56 8.59
N LEU A 210 -7.27 7.39 7.95
CA LEU A 210 -6.81 7.15 6.57
C LEU A 210 -5.78 6.04 6.53
N GLU A 211 -5.03 5.86 7.63
CA GLU A 211 -4.00 4.84 7.72
C GLU A 211 -4.17 3.98 8.98
N PRO A 212 -4.02 2.64 8.88
CA PRO A 212 -4.27 1.72 9.99
C PRO A 212 -3.20 1.78 11.09
N SER A 213 -2.17 2.60 10.90
CA SER A 213 -1.03 2.75 11.78
C SER A 213 -0.88 4.19 12.26
N SER A 214 -0.28 4.37 13.43
CA SER A 214 0.22 5.67 13.91
C SER A 214 1.74 5.68 13.96
N PHE A 215 2.31 6.88 13.88
CA PHE A 215 3.75 7.10 13.72
C PHE A 215 4.32 7.84 14.94
N LYS A 216 5.40 7.32 15.49
CA LYS A 216 6.08 7.93 16.65
C LYS A 216 7.30 8.73 16.21
N ILE A 217 7.30 10.01 16.54
CA ILE A 217 8.44 10.91 16.35
C ILE A 217 9.08 11.13 17.72
N ASN A 218 10.40 10.92 17.79
CA ASN A 218 11.19 11.11 19.01
C ASN A 218 12.54 11.77 18.69
N LEU A 219 12.57 13.09 18.82
CA LEU A 219 13.79 13.91 18.83
C LEU A 219 14.48 13.75 20.19
N ALA A 220 15.67 13.15 20.16
CA ALA A 220 16.42 12.79 21.37
C ALA A 220 16.80 14.00 22.25
N GLU A 221 17.05 15.16 21.63
CA GLU A 221 17.39 16.41 22.33
C GLU A 221 16.15 17.29 22.62
N GLY A 222 14.96 16.82 22.26
CA GLY A 222 13.72 17.58 22.34
C GLY A 222 13.49 18.50 21.13
N ALA A 223 12.34 19.17 21.12
CA ALA A 223 11.87 20.00 20.01
C ALA A 223 12.15 21.51 20.20
N ASP A 224 12.51 21.95 21.41
CA ASP A 224 12.53 23.37 21.80
C ASP A 224 13.56 24.22 21.04
N ALA A 225 14.57 23.59 20.44
CA ALA A 225 15.63 24.25 19.69
C ALA A 225 15.34 24.36 18.18
N LEU A 226 14.25 23.76 17.69
CA LEU A 226 13.87 23.78 16.28
C LEU A 226 13.02 25.02 15.94
N THR A 227 13.37 25.67 14.83
CA THR A 227 12.73 26.92 14.37
C THR A 227 11.50 26.68 13.49
N LEU A 228 11.47 25.54 12.78
CA LEU A 228 10.35 25.06 11.98
C LEU A 228 10.18 23.56 12.24
N GLN A 229 8.94 23.12 12.39
CA GLN A 229 8.61 21.71 12.62
C GLN A 229 7.31 21.39 11.88
N ASN A 230 7.43 20.58 10.83
CA ASN A 230 6.29 20.07 10.09
C ASN A 230 6.18 18.55 10.30
N VAL A 231 4.94 18.09 10.41
CA VAL A 231 4.61 16.66 10.37
C VAL A 231 3.83 16.45 9.09
N ASP A 232 4.51 15.83 8.13
CA ASP A 232 4.02 15.70 6.78
C ASP A 232 3.55 14.27 6.49
N TYR A 233 2.49 14.16 5.71
CA TYR A 233 1.97 12.88 5.26
C TYR A 233 1.63 12.93 3.77
N VAL A 234 2.47 12.29 2.98
CA VAL A 234 2.26 12.06 1.55
C VAL A 234 1.24 10.95 1.37
N ILE A 235 0.15 11.26 0.67
CA ILE A 235 -0.98 10.35 0.47
C ILE A 235 -0.78 9.52 -0.80
N ASP A 236 -0.73 8.20 -0.63
CA ASP A 236 -0.84 7.26 -1.74
C ASP A 236 -2.31 7.15 -2.18
N ALA A 237 -2.71 7.98 -3.15
CA ALA A 237 -4.07 7.98 -3.70
C ALA A 237 -4.49 6.66 -4.36
N ALA A 238 -3.53 5.77 -4.69
CA ALA A 238 -3.83 4.43 -5.20
C ALA A 238 -4.08 3.40 -4.09
N SER A 239 -3.88 3.76 -2.82
CA SER A 239 -4.14 2.89 -1.68
C SER A 239 -5.63 2.53 -1.61
N PRO A 240 -5.99 1.24 -1.53
CA PRO A 240 -7.39 0.82 -1.49
C PRO A 240 -8.15 1.33 -0.25
N ASN A 241 -7.43 1.77 0.80
CA ASN A 241 -8.02 2.39 1.99
C ASN A 241 -8.35 3.88 1.80
N ILE A 242 -7.87 4.50 0.72
CA ILE A 242 -7.92 5.94 0.45
C ILE A 242 -8.75 6.25 -0.81
N VAL A 243 -8.82 5.32 -1.77
CA VAL A 243 -9.63 5.44 -2.99
C VAL A 243 -11.09 5.77 -2.66
N GLY A 244 -11.55 6.93 -3.13
CA GLY A 244 -12.93 7.41 -2.97
C GLY A 244 -13.18 8.29 -1.73
N LEU A 245 -12.15 8.51 -0.90
CA LEU A 245 -12.23 9.45 0.23
C LEU A 245 -11.83 10.87 -0.19
N ASP A 246 -12.47 11.86 0.41
CA ASP A 246 -12.13 13.27 0.22
C ASP A 246 -10.92 13.64 1.08
N ILE A 247 -9.74 13.36 0.51
CA ILE A 247 -8.44 13.57 1.15
C ILE A 247 -8.14 15.04 1.43
N ALA A 248 -8.78 15.97 0.72
CA ALA A 248 -8.60 17.41 0.93
C ALA A 248 -9.10 17.87 2.31
N ASN A 249 -9.96 17.08 2.95
CA ASN A 249 -10.43 17.30 4.31
C ASN A 249 -9.65 16.48 5.35
N GLY A 250 -8.54 15.85 4.98
CA GLY A 250 -7.68 15.10 5.89
C GLY A 250 -7.25 15.92 7.10
N GLN A 251 -6.96 15.23 8.21
CA GLN A 251 -6.53 15.82 9.48
C GLN A 251 -5.38 14.99 10.06
N ILE A 252 -4.41 15.67 10.65
CA ILE A 252 -3.33 15.04 11.44
C ILE A 252 -3.64 15.25 12.92
N GLY A 253 -3.69 14.14 13.68
CA GLY A 253 -3.99 14.15 15.11
C GLY A 253 -2.83 13.65 15.96
N LYS A 254 -2.66 14.23 17.16
CA LYS A 254 -1.64 13.82 18.13
C LYS A 254 -2.26 12.98 19.25
N LEU A 255 -1.68 11.84 19.59
CA LEU A 255 -2.14 11.01 20.69
C LEU A 255 -1.94 11.74 22.02
N CYS A 256 -3.02 11.92 22.78
CA CYS A 256 -2.93 12.29 24.18
C CYS A 256 -2.68 11.04 25.01
N THR A 257 -1.49 10.94 25.60
CA THR A 257 -1.09 9.76 26.38
C THR A 257 -1.88 9.58 27.68
N GLU A 258 -2.51 10.65 28.19
CA GLU A 258 -3.32 10.60 29.41
C GLU A 258 -4.70 9.98 29.18
N THR A 259 -5.33 10.32 28.05
CA THR A 259 -6.67 9.84 27.68
C THR A 259 -6.65 8.66 26.73
N ASN A 260 -5.49 8.39 26.11
CA ASN A 260 -5.30 7.41 25.05
C ASN A 260 -6.24 7.64 23.86
N ILE A 261 -6.44 8.91 23.49
CA ILE A 261 -7.29 9.37 22.39
C ILE A 261 -6.48 10.34 21.53
N PHE A 262 -6.60 10.22 20.20
CA PHE A 262 -6.03 11.22 19.30
C PHE A 262 -6.80 12.54 19.42
N ILE A 263 -6.05 13.62 19.57
CA ILE A 263 -6.61 14.97 19.61
C ILE A 263 -6.38 15.58 18.22
N ILE A 264 -7.44 16.13 17.64
CA ILE A 264 -7.39 17.01 16.46
C ILE A 264 -7.84 18.37 16.97
N ASP A 265 -6.90 19.28 17.17
CA ASP A 265 -7.15 20.59 17.76
C ASP A 265 -6.26 21.63 17.08
N LYS A 266 -6.80 22.84 16.86
CA LYS A 266 -6.05 23.97 16.28
C LYS A 266 -4.87 24.40 17.15
N ALA A 267 -4.87 24.04 18.44
CA ALA A 267 -3.75 24.28 19.34
C ALA A 267 -2.54 23.38 19.05
N LEU A 268 -2.70 22.29 18.27
CA LEU A 268 -1.57 21.44 17.88
C LEU A 268 -0.69 22.12 16.83
N GLY A 269 -1.30 22.85 15.90
CA GLY A 269 -0.61 23.41 14.74
C GLY A 269 -1.54 23.95 13.68
N GLU A 270 -0.95 24.53 12.64
CA GLU A 270 -1.64 24.94 11.42
C GLU A 270 -1.52 23.81 10.39
N LEU A 271 -2.67 23.36 9.86
CA LEU A 271 -2.75 22.26 8.89
C LEU A 271 -3.01 22.83 7.50
N GLU A 272 -2.24 22.37 6.52
CA GLU A 272 -2.37 22.67 5.10
C GLU A 272 -2.51 21.37 4.30
N PHE A 273 -3.25 21.44 3.18
CA PHE A 273 -3.35 20.35 2.20
C PHE A 273 -2.80 20.84 0.88
N GLU A 274 -1.73 20.20 0.42
CA GLU A 274 -1.02 20.52 -0.81
C GLU A 274 -1.52 19.60 -1.92
N ALA A 275 -2.51 20.10 -2.67
CA ALA A 275 -3.25 19.28 -3.64
C ALA A 275 -2.39 18.75 -4.80
N ASP A 276 -1.33 19.48 -5.18
CA ASP A 276 -0.42 19.08 -6.25
C ASP A 276 0.54 17.96 -5.82
N GLU A 277 0.78 17.83 -4.51
CA GLU A 277 1.69 16.84 -3.92
C GLU A 277 0.94 15.69 -3.22
N ASN A 278 -0.39 15.80 -3.12
CA ASN A 278 -1.25 14.93 -2.30
C ASN A 278 -0.72 14.83 -0.86
N GLU A 279 -0.35 15.96 -0.26
CA GLU A 279 0.34 15.99 1.02
C GLU A 279 -0.48 16.76 2.07
N LEU A 280 -0.52 16.22 3.30
CA LEU A 280 -1.01 16.93 4.48
C LEU A 280 0.19 17.41 5.31
N THR A 281 0.28 18.72 5.49
CA THR A 281 1.39 19.37 6.19
C THR A 281 0.84 19.97 7.48
N LEU A 282 1.28 19.48 8.65
CA LEU A 282 0.93 20.07 9.95
C LEU A 282 2.15 20.76 10.57
N THR A 283 2.14 22.10 10.59
CA THR A 283 3.16 22.90 11.26
C THR A 283 2.88 22.96 12.76
N VAL A 284 3.77 22.41 13.57
CA VAL A 284 3.63 22.25 15.02
C VAL A 284 4.72 23.00 15.79
N THR A 285 4.48 23.24 17.08
CA THR A 285 5.53 23.77 17.98
C THR A 285 6.36 22.66 18.63
N ASN A 286 5.85 21.43 18.62
CA ASN A 286 6.54 20.26 19.16
C ASN A 286 6.07 18.97 18.46
N MET A 287 6.91 18.45 17.56
CA MET A 287 6.65 17.23 16.80
C MET A 287 6.85 15.93 17.60
N ASN A 288 7.47 15.96 18.78
CA ASN A 288 7.62 14.74 19.60
C ASN A 288 6.26 14.23 20.04
N GLY A 289 5.97 12.96 19.73
CA GLY A 289 4.70 12.34 20.05
C GLY A 289 4.32 11.22 19.09
N GLU A 290 3.10 10.73 19.25
CA GLU A 290 2.49 9.74 18.36
C GLU A 290 1.40 10.41 17.53
N TRP A 291 1.43 10.19 16.22
CA TRP A 291 0.63 10.90 15.24
C TRP A 291 -0.21 9.92 14.41
N GLY A 292 -1.47 10.29 14.18
CA GLY A 292 -2.40 9.54 13.34
C GLY A 292 -2.99 10.43 12.25
N ILE A 293 -3.41 9.83 11.14
CA ILE A 293 -3.93 10.52 9.96
C ILE A 293 -5.39 10.13 9.80
N PHE A 294 -6.26 11.12 9.64
CA PHE A 294 -7.71 10.96 9.72
C PHE A 294 -8.45 11.74 8.62
N VAL A 295 -9.70 11.39 8.36
CA VAL A 295 -10.61 12.13 7.48
C VAL A 295 -11.98 12.29 8.16
N PRO A 296 -12.66 13.45 8.05
CA PRO A 296 -14.02 13.63 8.55
C PRO A 296 -15.00 12.68 7.86
N VAL A 297 -15.85 12.03 8.65
CA VAL A 297 -16.87 11.08 8.15
C VAL A 297 -17.96 11.78 7.30
N ALA A 298 -18.03 13.11 7.31
CA ALA A 298 -18.89 13.90 6.42
C ALA A 298 -18.34 14.06 4.98
N ALA A 299 -17.02 13.93 4.78
CA ALA A 299 -16.36 14.15 3.50
C ALA A 299 -16.32 12.86 2.63
N ALA A 300 -16.35 11.69 3.28
CA ALA A 300 -16.45 10.37 2.62
C ALA A 300 -17.80 10.10 1.92
N ASN A 301 -18.84 10.92 2.17
CA ASN A 301 -20.19 10.70 1.64
C ASN A 301 -20.51 11.52 0.37
N ALA A 302 -19.67 12.47 -0.05
CA ALA A 302 -19.96 13.34 -1.20
C ALA A 302 -19.51 12.76 -2.56
N ALA A 303 -18.48 11.92 -2.59
CA ALA A 303 -17.93 11.35 -3.84
C ALA A 303 -18.72 10.12 -4.36
N ALA A 304 -19.40 9.37 -3.48
CA ALA A 304 -20.22 8.23 -3.88
C ALA A 304 -21.46 8.62 -4.73
N ALA A 305 -21.88 9.90 -4.67
CA ALA A 305 -22.99 10.41 -5.47
C ALA A 305 -22.56 10.95 -6.85
N ALA A 306 -21.26 11.13 -7.11
CA ALA A 306 -20.75 11.81 -8.31
C ALA A 306 -20.06 10.88 -9.33
N ALA A 307 -19.63 9.67 -8.94
CA ALA A 307 -19.01 8.71 -9.85
C ALA A 307 -20.07 7.73 -10.40
N GLY A 308 -20.72 8.10 -11.50
CA GLY A 308 -21.52 7.17 -12.28
C GLY A 308 -20.66 6.07 -12.91
N GLY A 309 -20.60 4.91 -12.25
CA GLY A 309 -20.04 3.66 -12.76
C GLY A 309 -21.15 2.69 -13.15
N ASP A 310 -21.34 2.52 -14.45
CA ASP A 310 -22.20 1.59 -15.19
C ASP A 310 -23.53 1.14 -14.53
N ALA A 311 -24.60 1.84 -14.88
CA ALA A 311 -25.98 1.56 -14.48
C ALA A 311 -26.50 0.16 -14.92
N ALA A 312 -25.79 -0.57 -15.79
CA ALA A 312 -26.20 -1.92 -16.20
C ALA A 312 -25.75 -3.02 -15.23
N ALA A 313 -24.57 -2.90 -14.62
CA ALA A 313 -24.08 -3.87 -13.62
C ALA A 313 -24.77 -3.67 -12.26
N VAL A 314 -25.05 -2.42 -11.90
CA VAL A 314 -25.82 -2.07 -10.70
C VAL A 314 -27.28 -2.51 -10.82
N ALA A 315 -27.88 -2.47 -12.01
CA ALA A 315 -29.24 -2.98 -12.22
C ALA A 315 -29.32 -4.52 -12.13
N ALA A 316 -28.26 -5.25 -12.50
CA ALA A 316 -28.20 -6.70 -12.35
C ALA A 316 -27.98 -7.12 -10.88
N ALA A 317 -27.17 -6.38 -10.13
CA ALA A 317 -26.98 -6.59 -8.68
C ALA A 317 -28.22 -6.16 -7.87
N ALA A 318 -28.90 -5.08 -8.27
CA ALA A 318 -30.17 -4.64 -7.67
C ALA A 318 -31.35 -5.57 -8.01
N ALA A 319 -31.32 -6.27 -9.15
CA ALA A 319 -32.31 -7.29 -9.48
C ALA A 319 -32.13 -8.56 -8.63
N ALA A 320 -30.89 -8.93 -8.28
CA ALA A 320 -30.62 -10.00 -7.32
C ALA A 320 -31.03 -9.61 -5.88
N ALA A 321 -30.87 -8.34 -5.50
CA ALA A 321 -31.37 -7.81 -4.22
C ALA A 321 -32.91 -7.64 -4.18
N ALA A 322 -33.60 -7.61 -5.32
CA ALA A 322 -35.05 -7.47 -5.39
C ALA A 322 -35.81 -8.81 -5.31
N GLU A 323 -35.15 -9.95 -5.45
CA GLU A 323 -35.78 -11.28 -5.36
C GLU A 323 -35.77 -11.86 -3.93
N ALA A 324 -35.14 -11.17 -2.97
CA ALA A 324 -35.21 -11.48 -1.54
C ALA A 324 -36.18 -10.56 -0.76
N ALA A 325 -36.96 -9.71 -1.44
CA ALA A 325 -37.91 -8.79 -0.79
C ALA A 325 -39.24 -9.49 -0.47
N ALA A 326 -39.21 -10.47 0.42
CA ALA A 326 -40.37 -10.97 1.14
C ALA A 326 -39.95 -11.64 2.47
N GLY A 327 -39.29 -10.91 3.35
CA GLY A 327 -39.08 -11.33 4.74
C GLY A 327 -40.41 -11.38 5.52
N GLU A 328 -40.52 -12.35 6.43
CA GLU A 328 -41.71 -12.56 7.28
C GLU A 328 -41.94 -11.37 8.23
N GLU A 329 -43.17 -11.23 8.76
CA GLU A 329 -43.52 -10.14 9.69
C GLU A 329 -42.60 -10.14 10.94
N GLY A 330 -41.62 -9.23 11.00
CA GLY A 330 -40.76 -9.03 12.17
C GLY A 330 -39.25 -8.88 11.91
N GLU A 331 -38.81 -9.04 10.65
CA GLU A 331 -37.40 -8.92 10.25
C GLU A 331 -37.15 -7.58 9.53
N THR A 332 -36.02 -6.93 9.83
CA THR A 332 -35.61 -5.66 9.21
C THR A 332 -34.22 -5.79 8.62
N ASP A 333 -34.13 -5.77 7.29
CA ASP A 333 -32.86 -5.74 6.58
C ASP A 333 -32.32 -4.32 6.54
N VAL A 334 -31.07 -4.15 6.96
CA VAL A 334 -30.40 -2.85 7.02
C VAL A 334 -29.04 -2.94 6.34
N ALA A 335 -28.80 -2.05 5.37
CA ALA A 335 -27.46 -1.88 4.83
C ALA A 335 -26.52 -1.28 5.90
N GLY A 336 -25.56 -2.08 6.34
CA GLY A 336 -24.49 -1.70 7.24
C GLY A 336 -23.50 -0.75 6.58
N LYS A 337 -22.94 0.16 7.37
CA LYS A 337 -21.79 0.99 6.97
C LYS A 337 -20.68 0.80 7.99
N PHE A 338 -19.50 0.38 7.53
CA PHE A 338 -18.33 0.29 8.41
C PHE A 338 -18.07 1.65 9.09
N ASN A 339 -17.56 1.59 10.32
CA ASN A 339 -17.28 2.74 11.18
C ASN A 339 -18.53 3.55 11.61
N THR A 340 -19.73 3.06 11.28
CA THR A 340 -20.99 3.70 11.67
C THR A 340 -21.78 2.79 12.60
N ALA A 341 -22.28 3.35 13.70
CA ALA A 341 -23.19 2.63 14.57
C ALA A 341 -24.59 2.58 13.95
N ILE A 342 -25.08 1.38 13.70
CA ILE A 342 -26.42 1.10 13.17
C ILE A 342 -27.32 0.77 14.36
N ALA A 343 -28.41 1.50 14.51
CA ALA A 343 -29.35 1.28 15.59
C ALA A 343 -30.16 -0.01 15.35
N THR A 344 -30.30 -0.83 16.38
CA THR A 344 -31.16 -2.00 16.36
C THR A 344 -32.37 -1.74 17.27
N PRO A 345 -33.61 -1.90 16.79
CA PRO A 345 -34.83 -1.73 17.58
C PRO A 345 -34.89 -2.70 18.77
N ALA A 346 -35.74 -2.35 19.74
CA ALA A 346 -36.06 -3.21 20.89
C ALA A 346 -37.13 -4.25 20.52
N GLU A 347 -37.55 -5.03 21.53
CA GLU A 347 -38.72 -5.91 21.49
C GLU A 347 -38.57 -7.14 20.59
N ASN A 348 -37.35 -7.69 20.48
CA ASN A 348 -37.06 -8.90 19.71
C ASN A 348 -37.43 -8.79 18.21
N GLN A 349 -37.30 -7.57 17.66
CA GLN A 349 -37.36 -7.36 16.22
C GLN A 349 -36.00 -7.72 15.63
N LYS A 350 -35.96 -8.78 14.81
CA LYS A 350 -34.72 -9.22 14.17
C LYS A 350 -34.25 -8.12 13.21
N THR A 351 -32.98 -7.77 13.33
CA THR A 351 -32.33 -6.78 12.46
C THR A 351 -31.10 -7.39 11.85
N ASP A 352 -31.08 -7.47 10.53
CA ASP A 352 -30.03 -8.10 9.77
C ASP A 352 -29.22 -7.00 9.11
N ILE A 353 -27.98 -6.81 9.59
CA ILE A 353 -27.14 -5.69 9.18
C ILE A 353 -26.07 -6.20 8.22
N LEU A 354 -26.30 -6.01 6.94
CA LEU A 354 -25.40 -6.46 5.88
C LEU A 354 -24.30 -5.42 5.60
N PHE A 355 -23.05 -5.79 5.88
CA PHE A 355 -21.87 -5.02 5.52
C PHE A 355 -21.25 -5.60 4.25
N THR A 356 -21.39 -4.87 3.14
CA THR A 356 -20.77 -5.24 1.87
C THR A 356 -19.25 -5.18 2.02
N GLY A 357 -18.61 -6.34 1.90
CA GLY A 357 -17.17 -6.50 2.10
C GLY A 357 -16.40 -6.36 0.79
N ASN A 358 -15.44 -7.25 0.59
CA ASN A 358 -14.54 -7.25 -0.56
C ASN A 358 -14.85 -8.43 -1.50
N GLU A 359 -13.92 -8.77 -2.40
CA GLU A 359 -14.07 -9.88 -3.35
C GLU A 359 -14.25 -11.27 -2.67
N ALA A 360 -13.86 -11.42 -1.40
CA ALA A 360 -14.03 -12.62 -0.62
C ALA A 360 -15.47 -12.84 -0.13
N GLY A 361 -16.23 -11.78 0.16
CA GLY A 361 -17.57 -11.90 0.73
C GLY A 361 -18.03 -10.70 1.53
N ASN A 362 -19.17 -10.87 2.19
CA ASN A 362 -19.85 -9.87 3.00
C ASN A 362 -19.99 -10.37 4.44
N LEU A 363 -19.89 -9.45 5.39
CA LEU A 363 -20.23 -9.71 6.78
C LEU A 363 -21.69 -9.34 7.00
N GLU A 364 -22.44 -10.17 7.70
CA GLU A 364 -23.74 -9.82 8.24
C GLU A 364 -23.73 -9.95 9.77
N VAL A 365 -24.42 -9.04 10.44
CA VAL A 365 -24.61 -9.08 11.89
C VAL A 365 -26.10 -9.07 12.18
N GLU A 366 -26.60 -10.20 12.66
CA GLU A 366 -27.98 -10.31 13.12
C GLU A 366 -28.11 -9.93 14.59
N VAL A 367 -29.11 -9.11 14.90
CA VAL A 367 -29.48 -8.79 16.28
C VAL A 367 -30.97 -9.00 16.47
N ASN A 368 -31.30 -9.92 17.38
CA ASN A 368 -32.64 -10.10 17.91
C ASN A 368 -32.59 -9.95 19.43
N ALA A 369 -32.89 -8.74 19.92
CA ALA A 369 -32.71 -8.37 21.31
C ALA A 369 -33.93 -7.70 21.92
N THR A 370 -34.11 -7.89 23.22
CA THR A 370 -35.24 -7.30 23.97
C THR A 370 -35.12 -5.79 24.14
N ALA A 371 -33.89 -5.27 24.20
CA ALA A 371 -33.58 -3.85 24.36
C ALA A 371 -32.97 -3.28 23.08
N ALA A 372 -33.28 -2.01 22.79
CA ALA A 372 -32.68 -1.31 21.67
C ALA A 372 -31.17 -1.17 21.88
N ASN A 373 -30.41 -1.36 20.82
CA ASN A 373 -28.95 -1.30 20.85
C ASN A 373 -28.42 -0.51 19.66
N ALA A 374 -27.10 -0.45 19.51
CA ALA A 374 -26.48 -0.05 18.27
C ALA A 374 -25.23 -0.90 18.02
N VAL A 375 -25.07 -1.39 16.80
CA VAL A 375 -23.93 -2.21 16.36
C VAL A 375 -23.02 -1.34 15.49
N ALA A 376 -21.74 -1.26 15.82
CA ALA A 376 -20.74 -0.66 14.97
C ALA A 376 -19.70 -1.72 14.59
N VAL A 377 -19.38 -1.80 13.30
CA VAL A 377 -18.38 -2.71 12.75
C VAL A 377 -17.24 -1.90 12.14
N VAL A 378 -16.02 -2.23 12.51
CA VAL A 378 -14.80 -1.69 11.90
C VAL A 378 -14.07 -2.85 11.23
N ASN A 379 -13.84 -2.76 9.92
CA ASN A 379 -13.03 -3.74 9.20
C ASN A 379 -11.56 -3.31 9.14
N GLY A 380 -10.66 -4.28 9.06
CA GLY A 380 -9.23 -4.04 8.94
C GLY A 380 -8.44 -5.33 8.85
N LYS A 381 -7.11 -5.27 8.76
CA LYS A 381 -6.28 -6.48 8.77
C LYS A 381 -6.44 -7.23 10.11
N PRO A 382 -6.53 -8.57 10.11
CA PRO A 382 -6.52 -9.37 11.34
C PRO A 382 -5.35 -9.00 12.24
N SER A 383 -5.64 -8.69 13.50
CA SER A 383 -4.64 -8.29 14.50
C SER A 383 -3.96 -9.50 15.16
N GLY A 384 -4.65 -10.63 15.20
CA GLY A 384 -4.13 -11.92 15.67
C GLY A 384 -3.73 -12.87 14.53
N ASN A 385 -3.18 -14.01 14.93
CA ASN A 385 -2.82 -15.10 14.01
C ASN A 385 -3.98 -16.08 13.83
N PRO A 386 -4.11 -16.72 12.65
CA PRO A 386 -5.04 -17.83 12.50
C PRO A 386 -4.59 -19.00 13.38
N PRO A 387 -5.50 -19.91 13.77
CA PRO A 387 -5.10 -21.10 14.50
C PRO A 387 -4.06 -21.92 13.73
N THR A 388 -3.24 -22.68 14.45
CA THR A 388 -2.23 -23.53 13.80
C THR A 388 -2.88 -24.46 12.76
N GLY A 389 -2.42 -24.38 11.50
CA GLY A 389 -2.96 -25.16 10.39
C GLY A 389 -4.19 -24.53 9.70
N PHE A 390 -4.57 -23.31 10.06
CA PHE A 390 -5.63 -22.53 9.41
C PHE A 390 -5.06 -21.35 8.61
N LEU A 391 -5.83 -20.90 7.63
CA LEU A 391 -5.60 -19.72 6.81
C LEU A 391 -6.79 -18.77 6.96
N PHE A 392 -6.55 -17.48 6.70
CA PHE A 392 -7.63 -16.52 6.53
C PHE A 392 -8.26 -16.69 5.15
N VAL A 393 -9.59 -16.76 5.12
CA VAL A 393 -10.38 -16.78 3.88
C VAL A 393 -10.55 -15.35 3.35
N ASP A 394 -10.93 -14.43 4.22
CA ASP A 394 -10.95 -13.00 3.95
C ASP A 394 -9.66 -12.38 4.49
N PRO A 395 -8.90 -11.57 3.71
CA PRO A 395 -7.77 -10.82 4.24
C PRO A 395 -8.15 -9.78 5.31
N GLN A 396 -9.44 -9.52 5.54
CA GLN A 396 -9.99 -8.63 6.55
C GLN A 396 -10.50 -9.39 7.79
N SER A 397 -10.54 -8.67 8.89
CA SER A 397 -11.20 -9.00 10.14
C SER A 397 -12.21 -7.90 10.48
N PHE A 398 -13.15 -8.21 11.36
CA PHE A 398 -14.28 -7.35 11.68
C PHE A 398 -14.35 -7.15 13.20
N LYS A 399 -14.07 -5.93 13.65
CA LYS A 399 -14.23 -5.52 15.05
C LYS A 399 -15.67 -5.06 15.25
N ILE A 400 -16.46 -5.89 15.91
CA ILE A 400 -17.85 -5.61 16.21
C ILE A 400 -17.93 -5.04 17.63
N SER A 401 -18.70 -3.96 17.79
CA SER A 401 -18.99 -3.34 19.08
C SER A 401 -20.48 -3.01 19.19
N THR A 402 -21.01 -3.16 20.40
CA THR A 402 -22.40 -2.86 20.75
C THR A 402 -22.46 -1.72 21.76
N LYS A 403 -23.45 -0.84 21.65
CA LYS A 403 -23.67 0.27 22.59
C LYS A 403 -23.92 -0.22 24.01
N SER A 404 -24.54 -1.39 24.17
CA SER A 404 -24.78 -2.03 25.45
C SER A 404 -24.60 -3.54 25.34
N ALA A 405 -24.15 -4.18 26.41
CA ALA A 405 -23.97 -5.62 26.42
C ALA A 405 -25.30 -6.34 26.14
N THR A 406 -25.26 -7.35 25.28
CA THR A 406 -26.39 -8.22 24.97
C THR A 406 -26.75 -9.08 26.20
N ALA A 407 -28.04 -9.29 26.43
CA ALA A 407 -28.53 -10.17 27.46
C ALA A 407 -28.36 -11.64 27.04
N ALA A 408 -28.30 -12.55 28.01
CA ALA A 408 -28.20 -14.00 27.75
C ALA A 408 -29.43 -14.58 27.02
N THR A 409 -30.52 -13.83 26.95
CA THR A 409 -31.76 -14.19 26.22
C THR A 409 -31.83 -13.60 24.82
N ASP A 410 -30.93 -12.68 24.48
CA ASP A 410 -30.85 -12.10 23.14
C ASP A 410 -30.18 -13.13 22.20
N VAL A 411 -30.62 -13.17 20.95
CA VAL A 411 -30.01 -13.98 19.90
C VAL A 411 -29.25 -13.04 18.99
N VAL A 412 -27.95 -13.25 18.88
CA VAL A 412 -27.07 -12.44 18.03
C VAL A 412 -26.14 -13.35 17.26
N LYS A 413 -25.92 -13.02 15.98
CA LYS A 413 -25.09 -13.81 15.09
C LYS A 413 -24.04 -12.98 14.38
N VAL A 414 -22.97 -13.67 14.01
CA VAL A 414 -21.93 -13.18 13.10
C VAL A 414 -21.95 -14.11 11.91
N ASP A 415 -22.37 -13.55 10.79
CA ASP A 415 -22.63 -14.31 9.58
C ASP A 415 -21.71 -13.81 8.48
N TYR A 416 -21.31 -14.72 7.59
CA TYR A 416 -20.38 -14.41 6.52
C TYR A 416 -20.81 -15.09 5.23
N ILE A 417 -21.27 -14.25 4.30
CA ILE A 417 -21.74 -14.65 2.99
C ILE A 417 -20.54 -14.61 2.05
N PHE A 418 -19.97 -15.77 1.72
CA PHE A 418 -18.74 -15.86 0.94
C PHE A 418 -19.02 -15.85 -0.57
N SER A 419 -18.07 -15.31 -1.34
CA SER A 419 -18.25 -15.12 -2.77
C SER A 419 -18.13 -16.43 -3.56
N ALA A 420 -18.58 -16.40 -4.82
CA ALA A 420 -18.38 -17.51 -5.75
C ALA A 420 -16.90 -17.83 -5.99
N ALA A 421 -16.00 -16.85 -5.83
CA ALA A 421 -14.56 -17.06 -5.96
C ALA A 421 -14.02 -17.90 -4.80
N ILE A 422 -14.48 -17.65 -3.57
CA ILE A 422 -14.12 -18.47 -2.40
C ILE A 422 -14.62 -19.90 -2.59
N LEU A 423 -15.88 -20.09 -3.02
CA LEU A 423 -16.44 -21.41 -3.33
C LEU A 423 -15.61 -22.25 -4.31
N ALA A 424 -14.92 -21.60 -5.24
CA ALA A 424 -14.08 -22.28 -6.22
C ALA A 424 -12.68 -22.62 -5.68
N ALA A 425 -12.23 -21.92 -4.63
CA ALA A 425 -10.87 -22.02 -4.10
C ALA A 425 -10.75 -22.93 -2.87
N VAL A 426 -11.86 -23.20 -2.17
CA VAL A 426 -11.83 -23.96 -0.91
C VAL A 426 -13.03 -24.90 -0.78
N ASP A 427 -12.92 -25.91 0.10
CA ASP A 427 -14.06 -26.70 0.58
C ASP A 427 -14.84 -25.88 1.63
N PRO A 428 -16.02 -25.34 1.28
CA PRO A 428 -16.75 -24.44 2.17
C PRO A 428 -17.29 -25.14 3.43
N THR A 429 -17.38 -26.48 3.44
CA THR A 429 -17.87 -27.22 4.62
C THR A 429 -16.89 -27.14 5.81
N GLN A 430 -15.64 -26.78 5.54
CA GLN A 430 -14.58 -26.70 6.53
C GLN A 430 -14.32 -25.27 7.04
N GLY A 431 -14.98 -24.26 6.47
CA GLY A 431 -14.84 -22.88 6.92
C GLY A 431 -15.35 -22.66 8.35
N ARG A 432 -14.77 -21.69 9.04
CA ARG A 432 -15.07 -21.35 10.43
C ARG A 432 -15.01 -19.83 10.63
N ILE A 433 -15.86 -19.34 11.52
CA ILE A 433 -15.79 -17.96 12.02
C ILE A 433 -15.05 -18.01 13.36
N GLY A 434 -13.91 -17.32 13.43
CA GLY A 434 -13.09 -17.25 14.63
C GLY A 434 -13.21 -15.91 15.33
N LYS A 435 -13.05 -15.93 16.65
CA LYS A 435 -12.97 -14.74 17.49
C LYS A 435 -11.56 -14.59 18.05
N LEU A 436 -10.99 -13.39 17.99
CA LEU A 436 -9.67 -13.13 18.57
C LEU A 436 -9.68 -13.34 20.08
N ASP A 437 -8.82 -14.22 20.57
CA ASP A 437 -8.42 -14.23 21.97
C ASP A 437 -7.22 -13.30 22.17
N VAL A 438 -7.50 -12.15 22.79
CA VAL A 438 -6.50 -11.11 23.06
C VAL A 438 -5.38 -11.58 23.99
N ALA A 439 -5.58 -12.63 24.79
CA ALA A 439 -4.56 -13.15 25.71
C ALA A 439 -3.51 -13.98 24.98
N THR A 440 -3.92 -14.75 23.97
CA THR A 440 -3.04 -15.62 23.17
C THR A 440 -2.63 -15.01 21.84
N ASN A 441 -3.31 -13.94 21.41
CA ASN A 441 -3.15 -13.29 20.11
C ASN A 441 -3.43 -14.24 18.92
N GLU A 442 -4.36 -15.17 19.13
CA GLU A 442 -4.78 -16.18 18.17
C GLU A 442 -6.30 -16.12 18.02
N PHE A 443 -6.81 -16.30 16.80
CA PHE A 443 -8.24 -16.48 16.59
C PHE A 443 -8.65 -17.87 17.08
N VAL A 444 -9.62 -17.92 17.96
CA VAL A 444 -10.20 -19.16 18.49
C VAL A 444 -11.44 -19.49 17.67
N ILE A 445 -11.59 -20.76 17.29
CA ILE A 445 -12.74 -21.28 16.52
C ILE A 445 -13.61 -22.24 17.33
N ASP A 446 -13.07 -22.81 18.41
CA ASP A 446 -13.76 -23.77 19.27
C ASP A 446 -14.39 -23.07 20.48
N GLY A 447 -15.62 -23.43 20.82
CA GLY A 447 -16.31 -22.91 22.01
C GLY A 447 -16.68 -21.42 21.93
N VAL A 448 -16.68 -20.83 20.74
CA VAL A 448 -17.03 -19.42 20.50
C VAL A 448 -18.55 -19.22 20.45
N GLY A 449 -19.25 -20.15 19.81
CA GLY A 449 -20.69 -20.06 19.54
C GLY A 449 -21.21 -21.35 18.89
N GLU A 450 -22.47 -21.33 18.48
CA GLU A 450 -23.11 -22.39 17.71
C GLU A 450 -22.95 -22.08 16.21
N PHE A 451 -22.21 -22.94 15.50
CA PHE A 451 -21.87 -22.76 14.09
C PHE A 451 -22.84 -23.52 13.19
N GLU A 452 -23.24 -22.88 12.09
CA GLU A 452 -24.05 -23.44 11.03
C GLU A 452 -23.41 -23.12 9.66
N PHE A 453 -23.57 -24.04 8.71
CA PHE A 453 -23.13 -23.85 7.33
C PHE A 453 -24.32 -24.02 6.39
N GLU A 454 -24.69 -22.93 5.72
CA GLU A 454 -25.85 -22.84 4.85
C GLU A 454 -25.41 -22.87 3.39
N ALA A 455 -25.37 -24.07 2.82
CA ALA A 455 -24.82 -24.28 1.47
C ALA A 455 -25.63 -23.59 0.36
N GLU A 456 -26.94 -23.44 0.56
CA GLU A 456 -27.83 -22.79 -0.42
C GLU A 456 -27.66 -21.27 -0.42
N GLU A 457 -27.35 -20.70 0.75
CA GLU A 457 -27.18 -19.25 0.97
C GLU A 457 -25.71 -18.82 0.83
N LYS A 458 -24.79 -19.78 0.76
CA LYS A 458 -23.33 -19.57 0.70
C LYS A 458 -22.82 -18.82 1.92
N GLU A 459 -23.31 -19.26 3.06
CA GLU A 459 -23.13 -18.55 4.31
C GLU A 459 -22.55 -19.45 5.39
N TRP A 460 -21.62 -18.88 6.15
CA TRP A 460 -21.23 -19.40 7.46
C TRP A 460 -21.88 -18.54 8.51
N SER A 461 -22.60 -19.18 9.44
CA SER A 461 -23.38 -18.47 10.44
C SER A 461 -22.92 -18.90 11.83
N LEU A 462 -22.75 -17.95 12.74
CA LEU A 462 -22.27 -18.21 14.09
C LEU A 462 -23.13 -17.48 15.11
N THR A 463 -23.98 -18.22 15.82
CA THR A 463 -24.74 -17.70 16.95
C THR A 463 -23.84 -17.59 18.17
N VAL A 464 -23.69 -16.40 18.73
CA VAL A 464 -22.70 -16.10 19.78
C VAL A 464 -23.34 -15.49 21.02
N PRO A 465 -22.79 -15.73 22.22
CA PRO A 465 -23.29 -15.10 23.44
C PRO A 465 -22.98 -13.59 23.51
N ASN A 466 -22.00 -13.13 22.73
CA ASN A 466 -21.53 -11.75 22.74
C ASN A 466 -20.84 -11.39 21.42
N LEU A 467 -21.41 -10.42 20.70
CA LEU A 467 -20.87 -9.85 19.47
C LEU A 467 -19.55 -9.09 19.66
N ASN A 468 -19.31 -8.50 20.84
CA ASN A 468 -18.16 -7.62 21.04
C ASN A 468 -16.85 -8.40 20.89
N GLY A 469 -15.99 -7.94 19.98
CA GLY A 469 -14.69 -8.55 19.71
C GLY A 469 -14.26 -8.39 18.26
N GLU A 470 -13.11 -8.97 17.93
CA GLU A 470 -12.61 -9.05 16.56
C GLU A 470 -12.87 -10.45 16.01
N TRP A 471 -13.41 -10.50 14.79
CA TRP A 471 -13.86 -11.70 14.11
C TRP A 471 -13.11 -11.86 12.79
N ALA A 472 -12.77 -13.09 12.43
CA ALA A 472 -12.13 -13.39 11.15
C ALA A 472 -12.65 -14.70 10.58
N ILE A 473 -12.55 -14.80 9.26
CA ILE A 473 -13.03 -15.97 8.52
C ILE A 473 -11.84 -16.87 8.22
N LEU A 474 -11.94 -18.12 8.64
CA LEU A 474 -10.82 -19.04 8.75
C LEU A 474 -11.16 -20.36 8.08
N ILE A 475 -10.15 -21.03 7.56
CA ILE A 475 -10.31 -22.35 6.98
C ILE A 475 -9.07 -23.22 7.21
N PRO A 476 -9.19 -24.54 7.42
CA PRO A 476 -8.03 -25.40 7.48
C PRO A 476 -7.24 -25.32 6.18
N GLN A 477 -5.91 -25.28 6.26
CA GLN A 477 -5.04 -25.29 5.09
C GLN A 477 -5.28 -26.52 4.19
N ALA A 478 -5.68 -27.64 4.78
CA ALA A 478 -6.02 -28.87 4.06
C ALA A 478 -7.32 -28.80 3.24
N ALA A 479 -8.12 -27.75 3.44
CA ALA A 479 -9.39 -27.53 2.76
C ALA A 479 -9.28 -26.54 1.58
N VAL A 480 -8.07 -26.13 1.20
CA VAL A 480 -7.81 -25.39 -0.06
C VAL A 480 -7.81 -26.40 -1.23
N LEU A 481 -8.49 -26.07 -2.33
CA LEU A 481 -8.74 -26.98 -3.47
C LEU A 481 -7.65 -26.98 -4.54
#